data_AF-A0A7Y5J5V6-F1
#
_entry.id   AF-A0A7Y5J5V6-F1
#
_cell.length_a   1.000
_cell.length_b   1.000
_cell.length_c   1.000
_cell.angle_alpha   90.00
_cell.angle_beta   90.00
_cell.angle_gamma   90.00
#
_symmetry.space_group_name_H-M   'P 1'
#
loop_
_entity.id
_entity.type
_entity.pdbx_description
1 polymer ?
#
loop_
_entity_poly.entity_id
_entity_poly.type
_entity_poly.pdbx_seq_one_letter_code
_entity_poly.pdbx_strand_id
1 'polypeptide(L)'
;MKMVRSFFAAAALLFVFINNAAAQCQTWNDSPRKSEAEDAHVIYRPFLKGKDVPDLVKMDDANFNIAFDNWKKAYEIAPAADGQRPSHFADGRLLNRALMGRTTDEAKKKEYAAAVVRLYDEEIQCYKN
;
A
#
# COMPACT_ATOMS: atom_id res chain seq x y z
N MET A 1 39.85 -25.61 -39.53
CA MET A 1 40.33 -25.29 -38.16
C MET A 1 39.83 -23.91 -37.77
N LYS A 2 39.37 -23.79 -36.52
CA LYS A 2 39.02 -22.56 -35.79
C LYS A 2 37.68 -21.91 -36.12
N MET A 3 36.61 -22.63 -35.73
CA MET A 3 35.52 -22.03 -34.96
C MET A 3 36.09 -21.32 -33.72
N VAL A 4 35.31 -20.37 -33.20
CA VAL A 4 35.43 -19.67 -31.90
C VAL A 4 36.29 -18.40 -31.92
N ARG A 5 35.58 -17.26 -31.81
CA ARG A 5 35.92 -15.94 -31.22
C ARG A 5 35.08 -14.91 -31.98
N SER A 6 33.98 -14.36 -31.47
CA SER A 6 33.85 -13.69 -30.18
C SER A 6 32.38 -13.61 -29.79
N PHE A 7 31.98 -14.40 -28.78
CA PHE A 7 30.77 -14.15 -28.00
C PHE A 7 31.16 -13.31 -26.79
N PHE A 8 31.26 -11.99 -26.92
CA PHE A 8 31.40 -11.09 -25.77
C PHE A 8 30.84 -9.71 -26.12
N ALA A 9 29.51 -9.55 -25.98
CA ALA A 9 28.87 -8.27 -25.66
C ALA A 9 27.39 -8.48 -25.29
N ALA A 10 27.05 -9.53 -24.55
CA ALA A 10 25.78 -9.58 -23.82
C ALA A 10 26.02 -8.95 -22.45
N ALA A 11 26.12 -7.62 -22.42
CA ALA A 11 26.17 -6.86 -21.17
C ALA A 11 24.78 -6.95 -20.52
N ALA A 12 24.70 -7.83 -19.52
CA ALA A 12 23.53 -8.06 -18.69
C ALA A 12 23.11 -6.76 -17.99
N LEU A 13 21.97 -6.19 -18.41
CA LEU A 13 21.16 -5.33 -17.56
C LEU A 13 20.41 -6.22 -16.57
N LEU A 14 21.13 -6.73 -15.58
CA LEU A 14 20.55 -7.26 -14.35
C LEU A 14 20.01 -6.05 -13.58
N PHE A 15 18.74 -5.72 -13.80
CA PHE A 15 17.99 -4.92 -12.84
C PHE A 15 17.98 -5.67 -11.52
N VAL A 16 18.82 -5.23 -10.59
CA VAL A 16 18.78 -5.67 -9.21
C VAL A 16 17.48 -5.14 -8.62
N PHE A 17 16.46 -6.00 -8.51
CA PHE A 17 15.30 -5.72 -7.69
C PHE A 17 15.77 -5.78 -6.22
N ILE A 18 16.23 -4.65 -5.69
CA ILE A 18 16.51 -4.50 -4.27
C ILE A 18 15.16 -4.54 -3.56
N ASN A 19 14.73 -5.73 -3.14
CA ASN A 19 13.56 -5.89 -2.27
C ASN A 19 13.92 -5.27 -0.91
N ASN A 20 13.61 -3.98 -0.72
CA ASN A 20 13.72 -3.30 0.56
C ASN A 20 12.59 -3.77 1.49
N ALA A 21 12.69 -5.00 1.95
CA ALA A 21 11.75 -5.57 2.92
C ALA A 21 11.71 -4.79 4.26
N ALA A 22 12.69 -3.92 4.50
CA ALA A 22 12.73 -3.02 5.65
C ALA A 22 11.80 -1.80 5.49
N ALA A 23 11.59 -1.31 4.27
CA ALA A 23 10.80 -0.09 4.03
C ALA A 23 9.30 -0.32 4.26
N GLN A 24 8.80 -1.50 3.88
CA GLN A 24 7.40 -1.87 4.02
C GLN A 24 6.92 -2.05 5.47
N CYS A 25 7.84 -2.05 6.44
CA CYS A 25 7.53 -2.18 7.87
C CYS A 25 7.95 -0.94 8.67
N GLN A 26 8.24 0.16 7.99
CA GLN A 26 8.61 1.41 8.65
C GLN A 26 7.44 1.90 9.52
N THR A 27 7.76 2.25 10.76
CA THR A 27 6.82 2.90 11.69
C THR A 27 7.07 4.41 11.68
N TRP A 28 6.08 5.20 12.12
CA TRP A 28 6.27 6.64 12.25
C TRP A 28 7.09 7.03 13.48
N ASN A 29 7.36 6.12 14.42
CA ASN A 29 8.05 6.43 15.67
C ASN A 29 9.45 7.01 15.44
N ASP A 30 10.15 6.50 14.43
CA ASP A 30 11.51 6.91 14.07
C ASP A 30 11.55 7.71 12.75
N SER A 31 10.39 8.13 12.23
CA SER A 31 10.30 8.86 10.97
C SER A 31 10.52 10.37 11.20
N PRO A 32 11.36 11.04 10.39
CA PRO A 32 11.43 12.51 10.41
C PRO A 32 10.10 13.16 9.96
N ARG A 33 9.21 12.37 9.36
CA ARG A 33 7.87 12.78 8.92
C ARG A 33 6.78 12.26 9.86
N LYS A 34 7.11 11.98 11.12
CA LYS A 34 6.17 11.44 12.12
C LYS A 34 4.86 12.22 12.21
N SER A 35 4.94 13.53 12.46
CA SER A 35 3.75 14.40 12.58
C SER A 35 2.89 14.33 11.33
N GLU A 36 3.51 14.32 10.15
CA GLU A 36 2.78 14.26 8.89
C GLU A 36 2.04 12.92 8.70
N ALA A 37 2.65 11.81 9.15
CA ALA A 37 2.02 10.50 9.13
C ALA A 37 0.85 10.41 10.13
N GLU A 38 1.06 10.92 11.35
CA GLU A 38 0.07 10.93 12.42
C GLU A 38 -1.13 11.84 12.09
N ASP A 39 -0.88 13.03 11.53
CA ASP A 39 -1.93 13.95 11.10
C ASP A 39 -2.79 13.30 10.02
N ALA A 40 -2.15 12.73 8.99
CA ALA A 40 -2.85 12.01 7.93
C ALA A 40 -3.66 10.82 8.51
N HIS A 41 -3.08 10.06 9.44
CA HIS A 41 -3.78 8.97 10.14
C HIS A 41 -5.03 9.47 10.86
N VAL A 42 -4.91 10.51 11.68
CA VAL A 42 -6.04 11.07 12.45
C VAL A 42 -7.12 11.62 11.53
N ILE A 43 -6.74 12.20 10.39
CA ILE A 43 -7.70 12.72 9.40
C ILE A 43 -8.53 11.60 8.78
N TYR A 44 -7.93 10.51 8.29
CA TYR A 44 -8.71 9.51 7.56
C TYR A 44 -9.49 8.57 8.48
N ARG A 45 -8.98 8.24 9.68
CA ARG A 45 -9.57 7.19 10.52
C ARG A 45 -11.05 7.37 10.87
N PRO A 46 -11.57 8.57 11.17
CA PRO A 46 -13.00 8.79 11.41
C PRO A 46 -13.90 8.39 10.24
N PHE A 47 -13.39 8.46 9.00
CA PHE A 47 -14.13 8.04 7.81
C PHE A 47 -14.25 6.52 7.68
N LEU A 48 -13.38 5.74 8.33
CA LEU A 48 -13.35 4.27 8.22
C LEU A 48 -13.81 3.56 9.49
N LYS A 49 -13.63 4.18 10.66
CA LYS A 49 -13.88 3.53 11.96
C LYS A 49 -15.34 3.06 12.07
N GLY A 50 -15.52 1.76 12.25
CA GLY A 50 -16.84 1.13 12.40
C GLY A 50 -17.65 1.05 11.11
N LYS A 51 -17.00 1.19 9.95
CA LYS A 51 -17.64 1.07 8.64
C LYS A 51 -17.14 -0.15 7.88
N ASP A 52 -17.99 -0.67 7.01
CA ASP A 52 -17.66 -1.73 6.07
C ASP A 52 -17.72 -1.25 4.61
N VAL A 53 -17.37 -2.14 3.68
CA VAL A 53 -17.35 -1.85 2.23
C VAL A 53 -18.64 -1.17 1.74
N PRO A 54 -19.86 -1.63 2.09
CA PRO A 54 -21.08 -0.98 1.61
C PRO A 54 -21.22 0.49 2.05
N ASP A 55 -20.70 0.84 3.23
CA ASP A 55 -20.75 2.21 3.74
C ASP A 55 -19.79 3.10 2.95
N LEU A 56 -18.59 2.60 2.66
CA LEU A 56 -17.59 3.33 1.87
C LEU A 56 -17.97 3.44 0.40
N VAL A 57 -18.68 2.45 -0.17
CA VAL A 57 -19.20 2.55 -1.55
C VAL A 57 -20.26 3.66 -1.65
N LYS A 58 -21.06 3.88 -0.59
CA LYS A 58 -22.09 4.93 -0.54
C LYS A 58 -21.57 6.30 -0.11
N MET A 59 -20.34 6.39 0.38
CA MET A 59 -19.71 7.65 0.77
C MET A 59 -19.61 8.59 -0.44
N ASP A 60 -19.89 9.87 -0.26
CA ASP A 60 -19.68 10.86 -1.31
C ASP A 60 -18.19 10.94 -1.73
N ASP A 61 -17.94 11.38 -2.96
CA ASP A 61 -16.60 11.40 -3.53
C ASP A 61 -15.64 12.30 -2.73
N ALA A 62 -16.12 13.42 -2.18
CA ALA A 62 -15.26 14.33 -1.42
C ALA A 62 -14.72 13.67 -0.15
N ASN A 63 -15.61 13.07 0.65
CA ASN A 63 -15.21 12.36 1.86
C ASN A 63 -14.39 11.10 1.55
N PHE A 64 -14.73 10.38 0.48
CA PHE A 64 -13.95 9.22 0.07
C PHE A 64 -12.52 9.60 -0.34
N ASN A 65 -12.37 10.68 -1.11
CA ASN A 65 -11.06 11.18 -1.53
C ASN A 65 -10.24 11.66 -0.34
N ILE A 66 -10.84 12.40 0.61
CA ILE A 66 -10.16 12.80 1.85
C ILE A 66 -9.63 11.57 2.59
N ALA A 67 -10.46 10.54 2.74
CA ALA A 67 -10.09 9.32 3.43
C ALA A 67 -8.96 8.57 2.69
N PHE A 68 -9.10 8.38 1.38
CA PHE A 68 -8.14 7.63 0.57
C PHE A 68 -6.79 8.34 0.48
N ASP A 69 -6.78 9.64 0.21
CA ASP A 69 -5.54 10.40 0.03
C ASP A 69 -4.75 10.51 1.34
N ASN A 70 -5.43 10.73 2.47
CA ASN A 70 -4.78 10.76 3.78
C ASN A 70 -4.34 9.36 4.23
N TRP A 71 -5.12 8.30 3.96
CA TRP A 71 -4.66 6.93 4.19
C TRP A 71 -3.39 6.63 3.40
N LYS A 72 -3.40 6.94 2.09
CA LYS A 72 -2.27 6.69 1.19
C LYS A 72 -1.03 7.43 1.68
N LYS A 73 -1.18 8.70 2.05
CA LYS A 73 -0.10 9.52 2.62
C LYS A 73 0.47 8.92 3.91
N ALA A 74 -0.39 8.53 4.85
CA ALA A 74 0.04 7.92 6.12
C ALA A 74 0.76 6.59 5.88
N TYR A 75 0.23 5.76 4.98
CA TYR A 75 0.80 4.46 4.60
C TYR A 75 2.14 4.61 3.88
N GLU A 76 2.31 5.57 2.94
CA GLU A 76 3.57 5.79 2.24
C GLU A 76 4.71 6.26 3.18
N ILE A 77 4.37 6.99 4.26
CA ILE A 77 5.36 7.45 5.24
C ILE A 77 5.71 6.37 6.25
N ALA A 78 4.70 5.63 6.70
CA ALA A 78 4.82 4.63 7.76
C ALA A 78 3.80 3.50 7.53
N PRO A 79 4.11 2.51 6.68
CA PRO A 79 3.18 1.43 6.39
C PRO A 79 2.76 0.65 7.64
N ALA A 80 3.68 0.47 8.60
CA ALA A 80 3.41 -0.21 9.87
C ALA A 80 2.89 0.72 10.97
N ALA A 81 2.46 1.94 10.64
CA ALA A 81 1.84 2.87 11.58
C ALA A 81 2.66 3.06 12.89
N ASP A 82 2.06 2.78 14.05
CA ASP A 82 2.70 2.80 15.38
C ASP A 82 3.54 1.55 15.69
N GLY A 83 3.51 0.54 14.82
CA GLY A 83 4.13 -0.78 15.01
C GLY A 83 3.33 -1.71 15.93
N GLN A 84 2.20 -1.28 16.49
CA GLN A 84 1.40 -2.07 17.42
C GLN A 84 0.19 -2.72 16.75
N ARG A 85 -0.43 -2.03 15.78
CA ARG A 85 -1.65 -2.51 15.11
C ARG A 85 -1.52 -2.35 13.59
N PRO A 86 -1.95 -3.32 12.78
CA PRO A 86 -1.87 -3.27 11.33
C PRO A 86 -2.94 -2.37 10.69
N SER A 87 -3.24 -1.24 11.31
CA SER A 87 -4.34 -0.35 10.92
C SER A 87 -4.23 0.10 9.48
N HIS A 88 -3.06 0.55 9.04
CA HIS A 88 -2.83 1.01 7.67
C HIS A 88 -3.06 -0.10 6.63
N PHE A 89 -2.62 -1.32 6.91
CA PHE A 89 -2.85 -2.46 6.03
C PHE A 89 -4.34 -2.84 5.96
N ALA A 90 -4.99 -2.98 7.13
CA ALA A 90 -6.41 -3.32 7.23
C ALA A 90 -7.31 -2.28 6.56
N ASP A 91 -7.06 -1.01 6.84
CA ASP A 91 -7.80 0.13 6.27
C ASP A 91 -7.56 0.26 4.78
N GLY A 92 -6.33 0.03 4.31
CA GLY A 92 -6.01 -0.01 2.89
C GLY A 92 -6.79 -1.09 2.15
N ARG A 93 -6.93 -2.28 2.74
CA ARG A 93 -7.77 -3.35 2.16
C ARG A 93 -9.24 -2.98 2.14
N LEU A 94 -9.73 -2.28 3.16
CA LEU A 94 -11.11 -1.78 3.19
C LEU A 94 -11.35 -0.76 2.07
N LEU A 95 -10.46 0.22 1.91
CA LEU A 95 -10.52 1.24 0.86
C LEU A 95 -10.43 0.64 -0.56
N ASN A 96 -9.50 -0.28 -0.81
CA ASN A 96 -9.35 -0.90 -2.13
C ASN A 96 -10.56 -1.78 -2.48
N ARG A 97 -11.15 -2.50 -1.51
CA ARG A 97 -12.41 -3.23 -1.74
C ARG A 97 -13.57 -2.28 -2.04
N ALA A 98 -13.63 -1.11 -1.41
CA ALA A 98 -14.62 -0.09 -1.75
C ALA A 98 -14.41 0.46 -3.17
N LEU A 99 -13.17 0.74 -3.58
CA LEU A 99 -12.84 1.18 -4.94
C LEU A 99 -13.32 0.18 -6.01
N MET A 100 -13.21 -1.13 -5.75
CA MET A 100 -13.76 -2.16 -6.64
C MET A 100 -15.29 -2.04 -6.81
N GLY A 101 -16.01 -1.69 -5.74
CA GLY A 101 -17.47 -1.50 -5.76
C GLY A 101 -17.91 -0.15 -6.35
N ARG A 102 -17.01 0.84 -6.38
CA ARG A 102 -17.27 2.19 -6.94
C ARG A 102 -16.97 2.31 -8.44
N THR A 103 -16.34 1.31 -9.05
CA THR A 103 -15.96 1.34 -10.47
C THR A 103 -16.63 0.25 -11.29
N THR A 104 -16.93 0.55 -12.54
CA THR A 104 -17.38 -0.43 -13.56
C THR A 104 -16.24 -0.92 -14.44
N ASP A 105 -15.05 -0.35 -14.31
CA ASP A 105 -13.86 -0.71 -15.07
C ASP A 105 -13.22 -1.99 -14.52
N GLU A 106 -13.27 -3.06 -15.32
CA GLU A 106 -12.74 -4.38 -14.94
C GLU A 106 -11.21 -4.41 -14.79
N ALA A 107 -10.47 -3.55 -15.50
CA ALA A 107 -9.02 -3.45 -15.31
C ALA A 107 -8.72 -2.83 -13.94
N LYS A 108 -9.41 -1.74 -13.59
CA LYS A 108 -9.27 -1.10 -12.27
C LYS A 108 -9.67 -2.04 -11.13
N LYS A 109 -10.74 -2.83 -11.28
CA LYS A 109 -11.12 -3.84 -10.27
C LYS A 109 -9.99 -4.84 -10.01
N LYS A 110 -9.29 -5.29 -11.06
CA LYS A 110 -8.15 -6.20 -10.92
C LYS A 110 -6.96 -5.54 -10.22
N GLU A 111 -6.67 -4.28 -10.55
CA GLU A 111 -5.61 -3.51 -9.87
C GLU A 111 -5.88 -3.36 -8.38
N TYR A 112 -7.11 -2.99 -8.00
CA TYR A 112 -7.49 -2.87 -6.58
C TYR A 112 -7.50 -4.22 -5.86
N ALA A 113 -7.94 -5.30 -6.52
CA ALA A 113 -7.84 -6.65 -5.96
C ALA A 113 -6.39 -7.06 -5.71
N ALA A 114 -5.48 -6.76 -6.64
CA ALA A 114 -4.05 -7.00 -6.47
C ALA A 114 -3.46 -6.18 -5.31
N ALA A 115 -3.90 -4.93 -5.13
CA ALA A 115 -3.51 -4.12 -3.99
C ALA A 115 -3.98 -4.72 -2.65
N VAL A 116 -5.19 -5.29 -2.60
CA VAL A 116 -5.68 -5.99 -1.39
C VAL A 116 -4.78 -7.17 -1.03
N VAL A 117 -4.39 -7.99 -2.01
CA VAL A 117 -3.48 -9.13 -1.79
C VAL A 117 -2.12 -8.64 -1.32
N ARG A 118 -1.54 -7.65 -1.99
CA ARG A 118 -0.26 -7.06 -1.60
C ARG A 118 -0.27 -6.55 -0.14
N LEU A 119 -1.34 -5.88 0.28
CA LEU A 119 -1.48 -5.38 1.64
C LEU A 119 -1.60 -6.50 2.69
N TYR A 120 -2.13 -7.68 2.33
CA TYR A 120 -2.05 -8.86 3.21
C TYR A 120 -0.61 -9.37 3.33
N ASP A 121 0.11 -9.47 2.21
CA ASP A 121 1.49 -9.96 2.19
C ASP A 121 2.42 -9.04 3.00
N GLU A 122 2.27 -7.72 2.85
CA GLU A 122 3.02 -6.73 3.62
C GLU A 122 2.69 -6.80 5.11
N GLU A 123 1.41 -6.92 5.49
CA GLU A 123 1.01 -7.08 6.88
C GLU A 123 1.66 -8.31 7.52
N ILE A 124 1.62 -9.45 6.83
CA ILE A 124 2.25 -10.71 7.30
C ILE A 124 3.77 -10.52 7.49
N GLN A 125 4.41 -9.75 6.62
CA GLN A 125 5.84 -9.49 6.71
C GLN A 125 6.20 -8.61 7.92
N CYS A 126 5.33 -7.66 8.29
CA CYS A 126 5.59 -6.69 9.35
C CYS A 126 5.11 -7.12 10.74
N TYR A 127 4.05 -7.92 10.82
CA TYR A 127 3.44 -8.38 12.07
C TYR A 127 3.51 -9.90 12.19
N LYS A 128 4.71 -10.46 12.04
CA LYS A 128 4.92 -11.91 12.23
C LYS A 128 4.54 -12.29 13.66
N ASN A 129 3.63 -13.25 13.78
CA ASN A 129 3.35 -13.98 15.02
C ASN A 129 4.46 -14.99 15.31
#